data_AF-A0A832ISD5-F1
#
_entry.id   AF-A0A832ISD5-F1
#
_cell.length_a   1.000
_cell.length_b   1.000
_cell.length_c   1.000
_cell.angle_alpha   90.00
_cell.angle_beta   90.00
_cell.angle_gamma   90.00
#
_symmetry.space_group_name_H-M   'P 1'
#
loop_
_entity.id
_entity.type
_entity.pdbx_description
1 polymer ?
#
loop_
_entity_poly.entity_id
_entity_poly.type
_entity_poly.pdbx_seq_one_letter_code
_entity_poly.pdbx_strand_id
1 'polypeptide(L)'
;MKDAAIWGWGEEPELAGENAERYIHKRWRVTTKECAIRFAGKSTEEGAFFWISAYTGRKPENLKSLVDDTLSACLGANGKVYSITIGLYDSVTSDEERHRDSLQAVEEAYRRRRQNLAQAFMKRPEVKALLEGGKQLVVISPTSLLCEMKSKWIDKLTVDVGNYYLEEILSVLHRLTNKLIEYNVANGVLGYGLREEKRELRIEELYVEEGKVYLQLEYPPAKR
;
A
#
# COMPACT_ATOMS: atom_id res chain seq x y z
N MET A 1 -8.49 -18.63 -9.21
CA MET A 1 -8.45 -17.42 -8.37
C MET A 1 -9.09 -16.29 -9.16
N LYS A 2 -10.17 -15.67 -8.68
CA LYS A 2 -10.80 -14.55 -9.38
C LYS A 2 -11.28 -13.54 -8.35
N ASP A 3 -10.45 -12.55 -8.09
CA ASP A 3 -10.94 -11.30 -7.52
C ASP A 3 -11.96 -10.72 -8.50
N ALA A 4 -13.07 -10.21 -7.98
CA ALA A 4 -14.10 -9.56 -8.76
C ALA A 4 -14.08 -8.07 -8.47
N ALA A 5 -14.12 -7.24 -9.52
CA ALA A 5 -14.44 -5.83 -9.35
C ALA A 5 -15.89 -5.70 -8.90
N ILE A 6 -16.10 -4.98 -7.81
CA ILE A 6 -17.44 -4.65 -7.28
C ILE A 6 -17.75 -3.16 -7.45
N TRP A 7 -16.74 -2.35 -7.71
CA TRP A 7 -16.90 -0.94 -8.03
C TRP A 7 -15.67 -0.41 -8.79
N GLY A 8 -15.87 0.56 -9.68
CA GLY A 8 -14.82 1.27 -10.41
C GLY A 8 -15.05 2.77 -10.53
N TRP A 9 -13.98 3.51 -10.79
CA TRP A 9 -14.06 4.96 -11.00
C TRP A 9 -15.05 5.33 -12.11
N GLY A 10 -15.99 6.24 -11.79
CA GLY A 10 -17.07 6.68 -12.67
C GLY A 10 -18.41 6.01 -12.40
N GLU A 11 -18.45 5.01 -11.50
CA GLU A 11 -19.70 4.45 -10.97
C GLU A 11 -20.15 5.21 -9.73
N GLU A 12 -21.46 5.19 -9.45
CA GLU A 12 -22.05 5.78 -8.23
C GLU A 12 -21.45 5.11 -6.98
N PRO A 13 -20.89 5.86 -6.00
CA PRO A 13 -20.28 5.30 -4.80
C PRO A 13 -21.17 4.35 -4.00
N GLU A 14 -22.47 4.62 -3.96
CA GLU A 14 -23.47 3.84 -3.21
C GLU A 14 -23.59 2.40 -3.72
N LEU A 15 -23.23 2.15 -4.98
CA LEU A 15 -23.24 0.81 -5.57
C LEU A 15 -22.15 -0.09 -5.02
N ALA A 16 -21.07 0.47 -4.45
CA ALA A 16 -19.94 -0.32 -3.97
C ALA A 16 -20.34 -1.32 -2.89
N GLY A 17 -21.00 -0.85 -1.83
CA GLY A 17 -21.47 -1.70 -0.74
C GLY A 17 -22.56 -2.67 -1.17
N GLU A 18 -23.51 -2.24 -2.00
CA GLU A 18 -24.58 -3.11 -2.53
C GLU A 18 -24.03 -4.26 -3.39
N ASN A 19 -23.04 -3.96 -4.24
CA ASN A 19 -22.39 -4.95 -5.09
C ASN A 19 -21.58 -5.94 -4.25
N ALA A 20 -20.91 -5.47 -3.18
CA ALA A 20 -20.21 -6.32 -2.25
C ALA A 20 -21.14 -7.34 -1.57
N GLU A 21 -22.27 -6.88 -1.02
CA GLU A 21 -23.26 -7.75 -0.36
C GLU A 21 -23.84 -8.79 -1.31
N ARG A 22 -24.24 -8.34 -2.50
CA ARG A 22 -24.76 -9.21 -3.56
C ARG A 22 -23.74 -10.27 -3.96
N TYR A 23 -22.47 -9.90 -4.06
CA TYR A 23 -21.39 -10.82 -4.39
C TYR A 23 -21.21 -11.88 -3.29
N ILE A 24 -21.09 -11.46 -2.03
CA ILE A 24 -20.95 -12.38 -0.89
C ILE A 24 -22.15 -13.30 -0.75
N HIS A 25 -23.37 -12.78 -0.86
CA HIS A 25 -24.58 -13.60 -0.81
C HIS A 25 -24.58 -14.71 -1.86
N LYS A 26 -24.13 -14.40 -3.09
CA LYS A 26 -24.10 -15.36 -4.21
C LYS A 26 -22.92 -16.32 -4.19
N ARG A 27 -21.78 -15.91 -3.65
CA ARG A 27 -20.50 -16.60 -3.83
C ARG A 27 -19.92 -17.22 -2.57
N TRP A 28 -20.36 -16.80 -1.38
CA TRP A 28 -19.90 -17.40 -0.13
C TRP A 28 -20.27 -18.87 -0.05
N ARG A 29 -19.31 -19.72 0.31
CA ARG A 29 -19.49 -21.16 0.45
C ARG A 29 -19.06 -21.61 1.84
N VAL A 30 -19.49 -22.80 2.24
CA VAL A 30 -19.02 -23.44 3.49
C VAL A 30 -17.50 -23.68 3.48
N THR A 31 -16.88 -23.79 2.31
CA THR A 31 -15.43 -23.95 2.15
C THR A 31 -14.66 -22.63 2.22
N THR A 32 -15.35 -21.49 2.08
CA THR A 32 -14.72 -20.17 2.12
C THR A 32 -14.16 -19.93 3.52
N LYS A 33 -12.84 -19.76 3.60
CA LYS A 33 -12.13 -19.49 4.85
C LYS A 33 -11.84 -18.02 5.06
N GLU A 34 -11.79 -17.23 3.99
CA GLU A 34 -11.51 -15.81 4.08
C GLU A 34 -12.13 -15.03 2.91
N CYS A 35 -12.53 -13.81 3.20
CA CYS A 35 -12.88 -12.79 2.22
C CYS A 35 -11.95 -11.59 2.40
N ALA A 36 -11.43 -11.05 1.30
CA ALA A 36 -10.69 -9.80 1.27
C ALA A 36 -11.42 -8.78 0.40
N ILE A 37 -11.61 -7.56 0.92
CA ILE A 37 -12.06 -6.41 0.14
C ILE A 37 -10.90 -5.47 -0.01
N ARG A 38 -10.58 -5.09 -1.24
CA ARG A 38 -9.42 -4.26 -1.55
C ARG A 38 -9.81 -2.99 -2.27
N PHE A 39 -9.35 -1.87 -1.75
CA PHE A 39 -9.46 -0.55 -2.34
C PHE A 39 -8.11 -0.19 -2.94
N ALA A 40 -8.08 0.22 -4.20
CA ALA A 40 -6.88 0.74 -4.84
C ALA A 40 -7.10 2.21 -5.21
N GLY A 41 -6.15 3.08 -4.87
CA GLY A 41 -6.28 4.50 -5.11
C GLY A 41 -4.96 5.24 -5.15
N LYS A 42 -5.05 6.56 -5.26
CA LYS A 42 -3.92 7.49 -5.26
C LYS A 42 -4.28 8.73 -4.45
N SER A 43 -3.37 9.22 -3.63
CA SER A 43 -3.56 10.52 -3.01
C SER A 43 -3.47 11.62 -4.07
N THR A 44 -4.37 12.60 -3.99
CA THR A 44 -4.41 13.71 -4.94
C THR A 44 -3.34 14.76 -4.68
N GLU A 45 -2.77 14.80 -3.47
CA GLU A 45 -1.77 15.79 -3.07
C GLU A 45 -0.34 15.29 -3.38
N GLU A 46 0.09 14.19 -2.76
CA GLU A 46 1.45 13.66 -2.91
C GLU A 46 1.60 12.73 -4.12
N GLY A 47 0.49 12.31 -4.73
CA GLY A 47 0.52 11.35 -5.81
C GLY A 47 0.95 9.93 -5.40
N ALA A 48 1.05 9.63 -4.10
CA ALA A 48 1.33 8.28 -3.61
C ALA A 48 0.17 7.33 -3.93
N PHE A 49 0.47 6.10 -4.34
CA PHE A 49 -0.54 5.06 -4.48
C PHE A 49 -0.83 4.42 -3.14
N PHE A 50 -2.08 4.03 -2.92
CA PHE A 50 -2.48 3.31 -1.71
C PHE A 50 -3.35 2.11 -2.04
N TRP A 51 -3.25 1.10 -1.18
CA TRP A 51 -4.10 -0.08 -1.15
C TRP A 51 -4.59 -0.31 0.27
N ILE A 52 -5.91 -0.48 0.44
CA ILE A 52 -6.49 -0.88 1.72
C ILE A 52 -7.08 -2.26 1.55
N SER A 53 -6.74 -3.20 2.43
CA SER A 53 -7.30 -4.55 2.42
C SER A 53 -7.97 -4.88 3.75
N ALA A 54 -9.27 -5.18 3.69
CA ALA A 54 -10.07 -5.62 4.83
C ALA A 54 -10.36 -7.12 4.71
N TYR A 55 -9.93 -7.90 5.71
CA TYR A 55 -10.05 -9.36 5.74
C TYR A 55 -11.04 -9.85 6.79
N THR A 56 -11.87 -10.82 6.42
CA THR A 56 -12.81 -11.50 7.31
C THR A 56 -12.81 -13.01 7.05
N GLY A 57 -12.61 -13.79 8.10
CA GLY A 57 -12.63 -15.25 8.11
C GLY A 57 -14.03 -15.84 8.27
N ARG A 58 -15.02 -15.00 8.57
CA ARG A 58 -16.45 -15.35 8.60
C ARG A 58 -17.24 -14.54 7.59
N LYS A 59 -18.45 -15.00 7.27
CA LYS A 59 -19.36 -14.25 6.41
C LYS A 59 -19.65 -12.90 7.08
N PRO A 60 -19.29 -11.76 6.45
CA PRO A 60 -19.49 -10.46 7.06
C PRO A 60 -20.98 -10.09 7.09
N GLU A 61 -21.47 -9.63 8.24
CA GLU A 61 -22.89 -9.24 8.42
C GLU A 61 -23.16 -7.78 8.03
N ASN A 62 -22.17 -6.89 8.17
CA ASN A 62 -22.29 -5.46 7.89
C ASN A 62 -21.38 -5.04 6.73
N LEU A 63 -21.43 -5.79 5.63
CA LEU A 63 -20.48 -5.63 4.53
C LEU A 63 -20.66 -4.31 3.79
N LYS A 64 -21.91 -3.89 3.56
CA LYS A 64 -22.19 -2.60 2.93
C LYS A 64 -21.57 -1.46 3.74
N SER A 65 -21.84 -1.38 5.04
CA SER A 65 -21.25 -0.36 5.91
C SER A 65 -19.72 -0.39 5.89
N LEU A 66 -19.10 -1.58 5.98
CA LEU A 66 -17.64 -1.69 5.89
C LEU A 66 -17.10 -1.08 4.59
N VAL A 67 -17.75 -1.36 3.46
CA VAL A 67 -17.31 -0.86 2.15
C VAL A 67 -17.52 0.64 2.04
N ASP A 68 -18.71 1.11 2.38
CA ASP A 68 -19.11 2.51 2.29
C ASP A 68 -18.24 3.38 3.21
N ASP A 69 -18.07 2.98 4.47
CA ASP A 69 -17.25 3.70 5.45
C ASP A 69 -15.77 3.71 5.06
N THR A 70 -15.26 2.62 4.48
CA THR A 70 -13.88 2.58 3.97
C THR A 70 -13.71 3.48 2.75
N LEU A 71 -14.69 3.50 1.83
CA LEU A 71 -14.69 4.39 0.68
C LEU A 71 -14.73 5.86 1.12
N SER A 72 -15.63 6.21 2.03
CA SER A 72 -15.72 7.56 2.60
C SER A 72 -14.43 7.97 3.32
N ALA A 73 -13.79 7.05 4.05
CA ALA A 73 -12.49 7.30 4.67
C ALA A 73 -11.39 7.60 3.63
N CYS A 74 -11.34 6.86 2.52
CA CYS A 74 -10.40 7.11 1.43
C CYS A 74 -10.61 8.49 0.80
N LEU A 75 -11.87 8.82 0.47
CA LEU A 75 -12.23 10.09 -0.16
C LEU A 75 -11.95 11.27 0.78
N GLY A 76 -12.29 11.13 2.07
CA GLY A 76 -12.03 12.14 3.10
C GLY A 76 -10.55 12.32 3.45
N ALA A 77 -9.67 11.41 3.04
CA ALA A 77 -8.21 11.52 3.20
C ALA A 77 -7.50 12.17 2.00
N ASN A 78 -8.27 12.85 1.12
CA ASN A 78 -7.81 13.37 -0.17
C ASN A 78 -7.27 12.24 -1.07
N GLY A 79 -7.97 11.11 -1.06
CA GLY A 79 -7.71 9.96 -1.91
C GLY A 79 -8.68 9.91 -3.09
N LYS A 80 -8.15 9.54 -4.27
CA LYS A 80 -8.94 9.11 -5.41
C LYS A 80 -8.93 7.58 -5.46
N VAL A 81 -10.08 6.95 -5.25
CA VAL A 81 -10.23 5.49 -5.36
C VAL A 81 -10.51 5.12 -6.81
N TYR A 82 -9.72 4.20 -7.37
CA TYR A 82 -9.87 3.76 -8.76
C TYR A 82 -10.75 2.52 -8.89
N SER A 83 -10.65 1.61 -7.93
CA SER A 83 -11.40 0.37 -7.94
C SER A 83 -11.54 -0.23 -6.55
N ILE A 84 -12.62 -0.98 -6.38
CA ILE A 84 -12.85 -1.85 -5.23
C ILE A 84 -13.04 -3.26 -5.75
N THR A 85 -12.31 -4.20 -5.17
CA THR A 85 -12.36 -5.61 -5.53
C THR A 85 -12.66 -6.47 -4.32
N ILE A 86 -13.26 -7.63 -4.57
CA ILE A 86 -13.54 -8.63 -3.55
C ILE A 86 -12.99 -9.99 -3.99
N GLY A 87 -12.27 -10.64 -3.07
CA GLY A 87 -11.70 -11.97 -3.25
C GLY A 87 -12.21 -12.93 -2.19
N LEU A 88 -12.51 -14.17 -2.58
CA LEU A 88 -12.86 -15.27 -1.68
C LEU A 88 -11.80 -16.36 -1.75
N TYR A 89 -11.38 -16.84 -0.59
CA TYR A 89 -10.26 -17.77 -0.44
C TYR A 89 -10.68 -19.00 0.37
N ASP A 90 -10.19 -20.17 -0.05
CA ASP A 90 -10.33 -21.44 0.70
C ASP A 90 -9.17 -21.64 1.71
N SER A 91 -8.31 -20.62 1.87
CA SER A 91 -7.21 -20.51 2.83
C SER A 91 -7.20 -19.11 3.48
N VAL A 92 -6.58 -18.99 4.65
CA VAL A 92 -6.36 -17.68 5.31
C VAL A 92 -5.09 -17.07 4.71
N THR A 93 -5.26 -16.07 3.86
CA THR A 93 -4.17 -15.36 3.16
C THR A 93 -3.65 -14.19 3.99
N SER A 94 -4.47 -13.61 4.85
CA SER A 94 -4.08 -12.46 5.67
C SER A 94 -2.92 -12.73 6.62
N ASP A 95 -2.69 -13.98 7.02
CA ASP A 95 -1.61 -14.35 7.95
C ASP A 95 -0.20 -14.11 7.38
N GLU A 96 -0.06 -14.05 6.05
CA GLU A 96 1.23 -13.77 5.39
C GLU A 96 1.66 -12.30 5.51
N GLU A 97 0.74 -11.39 5.86
CA GLU A 97 0.96 -9.93 5.88
C GLU A 97 1.13 -9.35 7.29
N ARG A 98 1.83 -10.03 8.21
CA ARG A 98 1.97 -9.55 9.60
C ARG A 98 3.04 -8.46 9.71
N HIS A 99 2.61 -7.25 10.04
CA HIS A 99 3.47 -6.08 10.14
C HIS A 99 3.26 -5.39 11.50
N ARG A 100 4.19 -5.62 12.42
CA ARG A 100 4.06 -5.27 13.85
C ARG A 100 5.24 -4.45 14.38
N ASP A 101 6.09 -3.95 13.49
CA ASP A 101 7.22 -3.12 13.90
C ASP A 101 6.74 -1.72 14.33
N SER A 102 7.56 -1.05 15.13
CA SER A 102 7.33 0.37 15.44
C SER A 102 7.70 1.24 14.24
N LEU A 103 7.08 2.44 14.16
CA LEU A 103 7.40 3.40 13.11
C LEU A 103 8.91 3.75 13.10
N GLN A 104 9.51 3.93 14.27
CA GLN A 104 10.94 4.20 14.41
C GLN A 104 11.81 3.07 13.84
N ALA A 105 11.43 1.81 14.06
CA ALA A 105 12.15 0.66 13.51
C ALA A 105 12.07 0.62 11.98
N VAL A 106 10.90 0.93 11.42
CA VAL A 106 10.71 1.03 9.96
C VAL A 106 11.54 2.17 9.36
N GLU A 107 11.56 3.35 9.97
CA GLU A 107 12.37 4.47 9.47
C GLU A 107 13.87 4.11 9.46
N GLU A 108 14.35 3.42 10.49
CA GLU A 108 15.72 2.94 10.55
C GLU A 108 16.00 1.87 9.48
N ALA A 109 15.09 0.93 9.27
CA ALA A 109 15.18 -0.04 8.18
C ALA A 109 15.22 0.64 6.80
N TYR A 110 14.42 1.68 6.60
CA TYR A 110 14.43 2.49 5.38
C TYR A 110 15.77 3.19 5.16
N ARG A 111 16.35 3.82 6.19
CA ARG A 111 17.68 4.45 6.12
C ARG A 111 18.75 3.43 5.74
N ARG A 112 18.76 2.26 6.38
CA ARG A 112 19.69 1.16 6.06
C ARG A 112 19.52 0.67 4.64
N ARG A 113 18.29 0.49 4.17
CA ARG A 113 18.00 0.10 2.78
C ARG A 113 18.59 1.11 1.78
N ARG A 114 18.40 2.41 2.00
CA ARG A 114 18.99 3.45 1.12
C ARG A 114 20.50 3.42 1.12
N GLN A 115 21.14 3.22 2.27
CA GLN A 115 22.60 3.08 2.36
C GLN A 115 23.09 1.85 1.60
N ASN A 116 22.42 0.71 1.74
CA ASN A 116 22.77 -0.52 1.03
C ASN A 116 22.62 -0.35 -0.49
N LEU A 117 21.54 0.30 -0.95
CA LEU A 117 21.35 0.61 -2.37
C LEU A 117 22.44 1.56 -2.88
N ALA A 118 22.78 2.60 -2.13
CA ALA A 118 23.87 3.51 -2.50
C ALA A 118 25.20 2.75 -2.65
N GLN A 119 25.54 1.88 -1.70
CA GLN A 119 26.76 1.06 -1.75
C GLN A 119 26.77 0.06 -2.91
N ALA A 120 25.61 -0.51 -3.25
CA ALA A 120 25.49 -1.43 -4.37
C ALA A 120 25.70 -0.72 -5.72
N PHE A 121 25.07 0.45 -5.90
CA PHE A 121 25.08 1.16 -7.17
C PHE A 121 26.30 2.07 -7.38
N MET A 122 26.96 2.56 -6.33
CA MET A 122 28.16 3.38 -6.46
C MET A 122 29.33 2.66 -7.15
N LYS A 123 29.30 1.33 -7.20
CA LYS A 123 30.31 0.51 -7.87
C LYS A 123 30.11 0.43 -9.39
N ARG A 124 28.95 0.86 -9.89
CA ARG A 124 28.65 0.84 -11.33
C ARG A 124 29.45 1.92 -12.06
N PRO A 125 30.08 1.61 -13.21
CA PRO A 125 30.92 2.56 -13.93
C PRO A 125 30.24 3.90 -14.23
N GLU A 126 28.98 3.85 -14.66
CA GLU A 126 28.17 5.02 -15.01
C GLU A 126 27.88 5.94 -13.81
N VAL A 127 27.66 5.36 -12.61
CA VAL A 127 27.46 6.13 -11.38
C VAL A 127 28.79 6.67 -10.87
N LYS A 128 29.85 5.84 -10.90
CA LYS A 128 31.18 6.19 -10.43
C LYS A 128 31.75 7.40 -11.19
N ALA A 129 31.59 7.43 -12.51
CA ALA A 129 32.06 8.54 -13.35
C ALA A 129 31.45 9.89 -12.95
N LEU A 130 30.18 9.90 -12.52
CA LEU A 130 29.52 11.15 -12.09
C LEU A 130 29.90 11.61 -10.68
N LEU A 131 30.29 10.65 -9.82
CA LEU A 131 30.77 10.91 -8.46
C LEU A 131 32.20 11.44 -8.42
N GLU A 132 32.93 11.42 -9.54
CA GLU A 132 34.24 12.07 -9.65
C GLU A 132 34.13 13.55 -9.25
N GLY A 133 35.03 14.00 -8.37
CA GLY A 133 34.99 15.33 -7.77
C GLY A 133 34.30 15.43 -6.40
N GLY A 134 33.99 14.31 -5.74
CA GLY A 134 33.53 14.30 -4.34
C GLY A 134 32.04 14.60 -4.16
N LYS A 135 31.24 14.44 -5.22
CA LYS A 135 29.78 14.64 -5.17
C LYS A 135 29.11 13.60 -4.29
N GLN A 136 28.03 13.99 -3.61
CA GLN A 136 27.22 13.08 -2.81
C GLN A 136 26.23 12.31 -3.69
N LEU A 137 26.10 11.00 -3.47
CA LEU A 137 25.05 10.18 -4.09
C LEU A 137 23.74 10.27 -3.31
N VAL A 138 22.64 10.59 -3.98
CA VAL A 138 21.28 10.56 -3.45
C VAL A 138 20.50 9.46 -4.18
N VAL A 139 20.07 8.44 -3.43
CA VAL A 139 19.30 7.33 -3.99
C VAL A 139 17.81 7.57 -3.79
N ILE A 140 17.05 7.57 -4.88
CA ILE A 140 15.59 7.64 -4.93
C ILE A 140 15.10 6.29 -5.40
N SER A 141 14.27 5.61 -4.62
CA SER A 141 13.84 4.24 -4.93
C SER A 141 12.39 3.97 -4.53
N PRO A 142 11.63 3.16 -5.29
CA PRO A 142 10.27 2.79 -4.96
C PRO A 142 10.23 2.15 -3.57
N THR A 143 9.36 2.69 -2.74
CA THR A 143 9.20 2.32 -1.35
C THR A 143 7.73 2.15 -1.06
N SER A 144 7.39 1.10 -0.32
CA SER A 144 6.03 0.88 0.17
C SER A 144 6.07 0.63 1.66
N LEU A 145 5.15 1.25 2.37
CA LEU A 145 4.96 1.10 3.80
C LEU A 145 3.59 0.49 4.06
N LEU A 146 3.57 -0.63 4.77
CA LEU A 146 2.35 -1.23 5.28
C LEU A 146 2.10 -0.78 6.71
N CYS A 147 0.84 -0.52 7.01
CA CYS A 147 0.30 -0.33 8.34
C CYS A 147 -0.76 -1.40 8.58
N GLU A 148 -0.62 -2.14 9.66
CA GLU A 148 -1.66 -3.04 10.12
C GLU A 148 -2.48 -2.35 11.21
N MET A 149 -3.79 -2.39 11.07
CA MET A 149 -4.74 -1.73 11.97
C MET A 149 -5.66 -2.74 12.64
N LYS A 150 -6.08 -2.41 13.86
CA LYS A 150 -7.07 -3.17 14.62
C LYS A 150 -8.47 -2.70 14.24
N SER A 151 -9.38 -3.63 14.03
CA SER A 151 -10.81 -3.36 13.89
C SER A 151 -11.61 -4.18 14.90
N LYS A 152 -12.86 -3.76 15.16
CA LYS A 152 -13.84 -4.57 15.91
C LYS A 152 -14.68 -5.45 14.98
N TRP A 153 -14.74 -5.10 13.70
CA TRP A 153 -15.69 -5.65 12.73
C TRP A 153 -15.07 -6.70 11.81
N ILE A 154 -13.77 -6.59 11.57
CA ILE A 154 -12.99 -7.44 10.67
C ILE A 154 -11.78 -8.01 11.39
N ASP A 155 -11.29 -9.15 10.90
CA ASP A 155 -10.18 -9.86 11.53
C ASP A 155 -8.84 -9.16 11.28
N LYS A 156 -8.70 -8.49 10.12
CA LYS A 156 -7.50 -7.73 9.79
C LYS A 156 -7.80 -6.57 8.84
N LEU A 157 -7.14 -5.43 9.07
CA LEU A 157 -7.11 -4.30 8.16
C LEU A 157 -5.65 -3.93 7.87
N THR A 158 -5.30 -3.84 6.60
CA THR A 158 -3.98 -3.34 6.17
C THR A 158 -4.13 -2.13 5.27
N VAL A 159 -3.21 -1.18 5.42
CA VAL A 159 -3.06 0.00 4.54
C VAL A 159 -1.63 -0.02 4.02
N ASP A 160 -1.47 -0.22 2.71
CA ASP A 160 -0.18 -0.17 2.01
C ASP A 160 -0.12 1.14 1.22
N VAL A 161 0.93 1.94 1.42
CA VAL A 161 1.15 3.19 0.69
C VAL A 161 2.52 3.13 0.03
N GLY A 162 2.54 3.36 -1.29
CA GLY A 162 3.73 3.31 -2.12
C GLY A 162 4.06 4.65 -2.78
N ASN A 163 5.32 5.07 -2.68
CA ASN A 163 5.90 6.23 -3.37
C ASN A 163 7.44 6.14 -3.39
N TYR A 164 8.13 7.16 -3.89
CA TYR A 164 9.59 7.27 -3.87
C TYR A 164 10.13 7.89 -2.57
N TYR A 165 9.32 8.71 -1.89
CA TYR A 165 9.71 9.45 -0.70
C TYR A 165 8.96 8.97 0.54
N LEU A 166 9.69 8.62 1.60
CA LEU A 166 9.09 8.12 2.84
C LEU A 166 8.18 9.17 3.50
N GLU A 167 8.55 10.45 3.46
CA GLU A 167 7.77 11.53 4.08
C GLU A 167 6.37 11.64 3.46
N GLU A 168 6.28 11.55 2.13
CA GLU A 168 5.01 11.53 1.40
C GLU A 168 4.18 10.29 1.74
N ILE A 169 4.83 9.13 1.83
CA ILE A 169 4.19 7.87 2.25
C ILE A 169 3.59 8.02 3.66
N LEU A 170 4.37 8.56 4.61
CA LEU A 170 3.93 8.75 5.99
C LEU A 170 2.79 9.76 6.11
N SER A 171 2.85 10.85 5.35
CA SER A 171 1.78 11.85 5.28
C SER A 171 0.44 11.22 4.86
N VAL A 172 0.45 10.49 3.74
CA VAL A 172 -0.74 9.80 3.21
C VAL A 172 -1.23 8.72 4.18
N LEU A 173 -0.32 7.92 4.72
CA LEU A 173 -0.65 6.86 5.68
C LEU A 173 -1.29 7.43 6.94
N HIS A 174 -0.77 8.53 7.47
CA HIS A 174 -1.33 9.19 8.65
C HIS A 174 -2.75 9.69 8.38
N ARG A 175 -2.99 10.35 7.24
CA ARG A 175 -4.35 10.80 6.88
C ARG A 175 -5.33 9.63 6.71
N LEU A 176 -4.94 8.58 5.99
CA LEU A 176 -5.77 7.40 5.77
C LEU A 176 -6.10 6.70 7.09
N THR A 177 -5.09 6.45 7.93
CA THR A 177 -5.29 5.77 9.22
C THR A 177 -6.19 6.58 10.16
N ASN A 178 -6.02 7.90 10.22
CA ASN A 178 -6.91 8.77 11.00
C ASN A 178 -8.35 8.73 10.48
N LYS A 179 -8.56 8.78 9.16
CA LYS A 179 -9.91 8.70 8.58
C LYS A 179 -10.55 7.33 8.80
N LEU A 180 -9.80 6.23 8.69
CA LEU A 180 -10.32 4.90 8.99
C LEU A 180 -10.75 4.76 10.46
N ILE A 181 -10.09 5.46 11.39
CA ILE A 181 -10.50 5.53 12.79
C ILE A 181 -11.75 6.42 12.96
N GLU A 182 -11.78 7.59 12.31
CA GLU A 182 -12.91 8.53 12.34
C GLU A 182 -14.21 7.88 11.84
N TYR A 183 -14.13 7.10 10.76
CA TYR A 183 -15.25 6.34 10.19
C TYR A 183 -15.50 4.99 10.89
N ASN A 184 -14.86 4.72 12.04
CA ASN A 184 -15.02 3.48 12.83
C ASN A 184 -14.70 2.17 12.10
N VAL A 185 -14.00 2.23 10.96
CA VAL A 185 -13.48 1.05 10.24
C VAL A 185 -12.37 0.40 11.06
N ALA A 186 -11.53 1.22 11.69
CA ALA A 186 -10.46 0.83 12.59
C ALA A 186 -10.61 1.47 13.98
N ASN A 187 -9.91 0.96 14.97
CA ASN A 187 -9.84 1.54 16.31
C ASN A 187 -8.40 1.80 16.81
N GLY A 188 -7.39 1.51 15.99
CA GLY A 188 -6.01 1.81 16.30
C GLY A 188 -5.02 1.15 15.35
N VAL A 189 -3.79 1.66 15.36
CA VAL A 189 -2.66 1.06 14.64
C VAL A 189 -2.05 -0.03 15.52
N LEU A 190 -1.73 -1.17 14.90
CA LEU A 190 -1.05 -2.27 15.57
C LEU A 190 0.43 -2.35 15.23
N GLY A 191 0.84 -1.81 14.08
CA GLY A 191 2.24 -1.69 13.71
C GLY A 191 2.44 -1.46 12.22
N TYR A 192 3.71 -1.41 11.82
CA TYR A 192 4.14 -1.06 10.49
C TYR A 192 5.08 -2.12 9.92
N GLY A 193 5.35 -2.04 8.61
CA GLY A 193 6.33 -2.87 7.93
C GLY A 193 6.75 -2.27 6.60
N LEU A 194 8.06 -2.25 6.34
CA LEU A 194 8.59 -1.84 5.05
C LEU A 194 8.41 -2.98 4.05
N ARG A 195 7.74 -2.73 2.91
CA ARG A 195 7.63 -3.73 1.86
C ARG A 195 8.96 -3.83 1.10
N GLU A 196 9.57 -5.00 1.20
CA GLU A 196 10.69 -5.36 0.34
C GLU A 196 10.17 -6.14 -0.87
N GLU A 197 10.35 -5.57 -2.05
CA GLU A 197 10.17 -6.37 -3.26
C GLU A 197 11.45 -7.13 -3.55
N LYS A 198 11.31 -8.42 -3.85
CA LYS A 198 12.43 -9.29 -4.25
C LYS A 198 12.92 -9.02 -5.68
N ARG A 199 12.33 -8.04 -6.38
CA ARG A 199 12.71 -7.68 -7.74
C ARG A 199 13.98 -6.83 -7.72
N GLU A 200 14.91 -7.17 -8.59
CA GLU A 200 16.14 -6.39 -8.75
C GLU A 200 15.81 -5.02 -9.35
N LEU A 201 16.22 -3.95 -8.66
CA LEU A 201 16.05 -2.58 -9.12
C LEU A 201 17.02 -2.28 -10.28
N ARG A 202 16.57 -1.44 -11.21
CA ARG A 202 17.42 -0.90 -12.28
C ARG A 202 17.49 0.62 -12.18
N ILE A 203 18.53 1.19 -12.80
CA ILE A 203 18.63 2.64 -12.98
C ILE A 203 17.56 3.05 -13.98
N GLU A 204 16.64 3.89 -13.54
CA GLU A 204 15.69 4.59 -14.41
C GLU A 204 16.35 5.84 -14.95
N GLU A 205 16.89 6.66 -14.04
CA GLU A 205 17.49 7.94 -14.35
C GLU A 205 18.72 8.20 -13.47
N LEU A 206 19.68 8.90 -14.04
CA LEU A 206 20.91 9.30 -13.37
C LEU A 206 21.27 10.72 -13.82
N TYR A 207 21.25 11.67 -12.90
CA TYR A 207 21.47 13.08 -13.21
C TYR A 207 22.26 13.80 -12.11
N VAL A 208 22.76 15.00 -12.43
CA VAL A 208 23.55 15.83 -11.51
C VAL A 208 22.87 17.16 -11.31
N GLU A 209 22.61 17.52 -10.05
CA GLU A 209 21.97 18.79 -9.69
C GLU A 209 22.56 19.27 -8.35
N GLU A 210 22.86 20.56 -8.24
CA GLU A 210 23.40 21.19 -7.02
C GLU A 210 24.61 20.45 -6.40
N GLY A 211 25.50 19.90 -7.23
CA GLY A 211 26.68 19.17 -6.76
C GLY A 211 26.39 17.77 -6.19
N LYS A 212 25.16 17.28 -6.34
CA LYS A 212 24.74 15.91 -5.98
C LYS A 212 24.48 15.09 -7.23
N VAL A 213 24.72 13.79 -7.12
CA VAL A 213 24.33 12.81 -8.13
C VAL A 213 23.05 12.14 -7.66
N TYR A 214 21.97 12.31 -8.41
CA TYR A 214 20.68 11.68 -8.13
C TYR A 214 20.57 10.40 -8.94
N LEU A 215 20.33 9.31 -8.23
CA LEU A 215 20.12 7.98 -8.78
C LEU A 215 18.67 7.58 -8.53
N GLN A 216 17.85 7.64 -9.57
CA GLN A 216 16.48 7.16 -9.55
C GLN A 216 16.45 5.70 -9.98
N LEU A 217 15.88 4.87 -9.12
CA LEU A 217 15.71 3.44 -9.35
C LEU A 217 14.26 3.13 -9.67
N GLU A 218 14.03 2.07 -10.43
CA GLU A 218 12.69 1.54 -10.67
C GLU A 218 12.70 0.01 -10.64
N TYR A 219 11.53 -0.59 -10.45
CA TYR A 219 11.36 -2.01 -10.70
C TYR A 219 11.23 -2.25 -12.21
N PRO A 220 11.85 -3.30 -12.76
CA PRO A 220 11.63 -3.67 -14.14
C PRO A 220 10.15 -4.00 -14.36
N PRO A 221 9.61 -3.70 -15.56
CA PRO A 221 8.25 -4.06 -15.91
C PRO A 221 8.03 -5.55 -15.68
N ALA A 222 6.88 -5.91 -15.12
CA ALA A 222 6.52 -7.31 -14.93
C ALA A 222 6.58 -8.03 -16.28
N LYS A 223 7.28 -9.18 -16.34
CA LYS A 223 7.27 -10.03 -17.52
C LYS A 223 5.82 -10.44 -17.78
N ARG A 224 5.27 -10.01 -18.91
CA ARG A 224 3.93 -10.40 -19.38
C ARG A 224 3.93 -11.87 -19.80
#